data_AF-A0A5R9JBK3-F1
#
_entry.id   AF-A0A5R9JBK3-F1
#
_cell.length_a   1.000
_cell.length_b   1.000
_cell.length_c   1.000
_cell.angle_alpha   90.00
_cell.angle_beta   90.00
_cell.angle_gamma   90.00
#
_symmetry.space_group_name_H-M   'P 1'
#
loop_
_entity.id
_entity.type
_entity.pdbx_description
1 polymer ?
#
loop_
_entity_poly.entity_id
_entity_poly.type
_entity_poly.pdbx_seq_one_letter_code
_entity_poly.pdbx_strand_id
1 'polypeptide(L)' 'MLSEANLDGVLFAPIVLYALAALPITLLLRTVMWRIGFMRLVWHLALFEVALYLSVLSLLVLLV' A
#
# COMPACT_ATOMS: atom_id res chain seq x y z
N MET A 1 -18.99 -5.30 11.73
CA MET A 1 -19.82 -5.45 10.51
C MET A 1 -18.86 -5.35 9.34
N LEU A 2 -18.77 -6.38 8.49
CA LEU A 2 -17.99 -6.29 7.25
C LEU A 2 -18.74 -5.31 6.34
N SER A 3 -18.39 -4.02 6.39
CA SER A 3 -18.96 -3.02 5.49
C SER A 3 -18.49 -3.36 4.09
N GLU A 4 -19.33 -4.09 3.36
CA GLU A 4 -19.12 -4.41 1.96
C GLU A 4 -19.03 -3.08 1.21
N ALA A 5 -17.89 -2.81 0.57
CA ALA A 5 -17.72 -1.61 -0.22
C ALA A 5 -18.51 -1.79 -1.52
N ASN A 6 -19.73 -1.28 -1.56
CA ASN A 6 -20.54 -1.25 -2.78
C ASN A 6 -20.15 -0.03 -3.60
N LEU A 7 -19.50 -0.25 -4.74
CA LEU A 7 -19.29 0.77 -5.76
C LEU A 7 -20.27 0.48 -6.89
N ASP A 8 -21.27 1.35 -7.07
CA ASP A 8 -22.24 1.28 -8.17
C ASP A 8 -22.96 -0.08 -8.31
N GLY A 9 -23.23 -0.76 -7.18
CA GLY A 9 -23.88 -2.07 -7.14
C GLY A 9 -22.94 -3.26 -7.36
N VAL A 10 -21.63 -3.02 -7.52
CA VAL A 10 -20.60 -4.06 -7.51
C VAL A 10 -20.04 -4.20 -6.10
N LEU A 11 -20.18 -5.41 -5.53
CA LEU A 11 -19.63 -5.79 -4.24
C LEU A 11 -18.12 -5.99 -4.35
N PHE A 12 -17.35 -5.06 -3.80
CA PHE A 12 -15.92 -5.23 -3.63
C PHE A 12 -15.62 -5.68 -2.20
N ALA A 13 -14.73 -6.67 -2.07
CA ALA A 13 -14.14 -6.98 -0.78
C ALA A 13 -13.36 -5.73 -0.30
N PRO A 14 -13.56 -5.26 0.96
CA PRO A 14 -12.92 -4.04 1.46
C PRO A 14 -11.40 -4.05 1.31
N ILE A 15 -10.80 -5.24 1.44
CA ILE A 15 -9.37 -5.49 1.24
C ILE A 15 -8.86 -5.07 -0.15
N VAL A 16 -9.70 -5.19 -1.19
CA VAL A 16 -9.34 -4.80 -2.57
C VAL A 16 -9.26 -3.28 -2.67
N LEU A 17 -10.18 -2.57 -2.00
CA LEU A 17 -10.17 -1.12 -1.95
C LEU A 17 -8.93 -0.60 -1.20
N TYR A 18 -8.59 -1.23 -0.07
CA TYR A 18 -7.38 -0.90 0.70
C TYR A 18 -6.10 -1.22 -0.07
N ALA A 19 -6.05 -2.34 -0.79
CA ALA A 19 -4.93 -2.68 -1.67
C ALA A 19 -4.75 -1.64 -2.78
N LEU A 20 -5.85 -1.23 -3.43
CA LEU A 20 -5.81 -0.21 -4.46
C LEU A 20 -5.35 1.15 -3.91
N ALA A 21 -5.81 1.51 -2.70
CA ALA A 21 -5.40 2.74 -2.02
C ALA A 21 -3.93 2.67 -1.51
N ALA A 22 -3.43 1.49 -1.17
CA ALA A 22 -2.04 1.28 -0.74
C ALA A 22 -1.04 1.52 -1.88
N LEU A 23 -1.42 1.29 -3.14
CA LEU A 23 -0.55 1.51 -4.31
C LEU A 23 -0.04 2.96 -4.44
N PRO A 24 -0.89 4.00 -4.53
CA PRO A 24 -0.42 5.38 -4.64
C PRO A 24 0.38 5.81 -3.40
N ILE A 25 0.02 5.35 -2.20
CA ILE A 25 0.76 5.64 -0.97
C ILE A 25 2.17 5.05 -1.04
N THR A 26 2.28 3.78 -1.44
CA THR A 26 3.57 3.08 -1.58
C THR A 26 4.43 3.74 -2.67
N LEU A 27 3.84 4.15 -3.80
CA LEU A 27 4.53 4.89 -4.86
C LEU A 27 5.06 6.24 -4.36
N LEU A 28 4.25 6.99 -3.61
CA LEU A 28 4.65 8.29 -3.08
C LEU A 28 5.78 8.14 -2.07
N LEU A 29 5.66 7.17 -1.16
CA LEU A 29 6.68 6.86 -0.18
C LEU A 29 7.99 6.40 -0.85
N ARG A 30 7.89 5.57 -1.89
CA ARG A 30 9.02 5.18 -2.75
C ARG A 30 9.69 6.39 -3.40
N THR A 31 8.93 7.33 -3.97
CA THR A 31 9.50 8.56 -4.56
C THR A 31 10.22 9.40 -3.51
N VAL A 32 9.67 9.53 -2.31
CA VAL A 32 10.31 10.25 -1.20
C VAL A 32 11.61 9.55 -0.78
N MET A 33 11.60 8.23 -0.63
CA MET A 33 12.80 7.45 -0.30
C MET A 33 13.87 7.55 -1.39
N TRP A 34 13.47 7.64 -2.66
CA TRP A 34 14.41 7.87 -3.77
C TRP A 34 15.06 9.24 -3.69
N ARG A 35 14.28 10.29 -3.39
CA ARG A 35 14.83 11.64 -3.21
C ARG A 35 15.80 11.74 -2.04
N ILE A 36 15.57 10.98 -0.97
CA ILE A 36 16.43 10.96 0.22
C ILE A 36 17.74 10.18 -0.05
N GLY A 37 17.86 9.47 -1.18
CA GLY A 37 19.04 8.67 -1.51
C GLY A 37 19.11 7.34 -0.74
N PHE A 38 18.04 6.98 -0.02
CA PHE A 38 17.97 5.77 0.82
C PHE A 38 17.99 4.48 0.00
N MET A 39 17.62 4.56 -1.28
CA MET A 39 17.70 3.43 -2.21
C MET A 39 19.14 2.93 -2.45
N ARG A 40 20.17 3.68 -2.04
CA ARG A 40 21.57 3.23 -2.11
C ARG A 40 21.97 2.32 -0.95
N LEU A 41 21.21 2.32 0.14
CA LEU A 41 21.44 1.48 1.33
C LEU A 41 20.78 0.10 1.22
N VAL A 42 19.79 -0.03 0.32
CA VAL A 42 18.99 -1.24 0.17
C VAL A 42 19.64 -2.17 -0.86
N TRP A 43 20.13 -3.33 -0.40
CA TRP A 43 20.79 -4.34 -1.25
C TRP A 43 19.85 -4.91 -2.33
N HIS A 44 18.55 -5.06 -2.03
CA HIS A 44 17.53 -5.57 -2.96
C HIS A 44 16.28 -4.69 -3.01
N LEU A 45 16.19 -3.82 -4.03
CA LEU A 45 15.06 -2.91 -4.25
C LEU A 45 13.69 -3.63 -4.28
N ALA A 46 13.63 -4.81 -4.91
CA ALA A 46 12.38 -5.55 -5.07
C ALA A 46 11.80 -6.07 -3.74
N LEU A 47 12.65 -6.60 -2.85
CA LEU A 47 12.21 -7.08 -1.53
C LEU A 47 11.73 -5.93 -0.65
N PHE A 48 12.40 -4.79 -0.73
CA PHE A 48 12.00 -3.59 0.02
C PHE A 48 10.64 -3.06 -0.45
N GLU A 49 10.40 -3.01 -1.76
CA GLU A 49 9.13 -2.53 -2.31
C GLU A 49 7.94 -3.39 -1.87
N VAL A 50 8.12 -4.72 -1.86
CA VAL A 50 7.10 -5.65 -1.35
C VAL A 50 6.85 -5.44 0.15
N ALA A 51 7.90 -5.32 0.96
CA ALA A 51 7.78 -5.10 2.40
C ALA A 51 7.13 -3.75 2.73
N LEU A 52 7.45 -2.71 1.96
CA LEU A 52 6.85 -1.38 2.09
C LEU A 52 5.36 -1.42 1.80
N TYR A 53 4.97 -2.06 0.68
CA TYR A 53 3.59 -2.24 0.30
C TYR A 53 2.80 -3.01 1.36
N LEU A 54 3.34 -4.13 1.85
CA LEU A 54 2.71 -4.93 2.91
C LEU A 54 2.56 -4.16 4.22
N SER A 55 3.55 -3.34 4.58
CA SER A 55 3.47 -2.49 5.78
C SER A 55 2.38 -1.43 5.67
N VAL A 56 2.30 -0.75 4.52
CA VAL A 56 1.26 0.26 4.25
C VAL A 56 -0.12 -0.38 4.23
N LEU A 57 -0.27 -1.51 3.55
CA LEU A 57 -1.52 -2.27 3.50
C LEU A 57 -1.97 -2.71 4.89
N SER A 58 -1.06 -3.25 5.71
CA SER A 58 -1.37 -3.66 7.09
C SER A 58 -1.79 -2.47 7.96
N LEU A 59 -1.15 -1.31 7.79
CA LEU A 59 -1.49 -0.11 8.53
C LEU A 59 -2.88 0.43 8.14
N LEU A 60 -3.22 0.39 6.84
CA LEU A 60 -4.56 0.76 6.37
C LEU A 60 -5.64 -0.18 6.91
N VAL A 61 -5.38 -1.48 6.94
CA VAL A 61 -6.31 -2.47 7.52
C VAL A 61 -6.47 -2.27 9.02
N LEU A 62 -5.42 -1.87 9.74
CA LEU A 62 -5.49 -1.59 11.18
C LEU A 62 -6.23 -0.29 11.54
N LEU A 63 -6.23 0.70 10.66
CA LEU A 63 -6.85 2.02 10.89
C LEU A 63 -8.36 2.05 10.62
N VAL A 64 -8.89 1.00 9.99
CA VAL A 64 -10.31 0.81 9.61
C VAL A 64 -10.99 -0.14 10.58
#